data_AF-A0A2N4TJH2-F1
#
_entry.id   AF-A0A2N4TJH2-F1
#
_cell.length_a   1.000
_cell.length_b   1.000
_cell.length_c   1.000
_cell.angle_alpha   90.00
_cell.angle_beta   90.00
_cell.angle_gamma   90.00
#
_symmetry.space_group_name_H-M   'P 1'
#
loop_
_entity.id
_entity.type
_entity.pdbx_description
1 polymer ?
#
loop_
_entity_poly.entity_id
_entity_poly.type
_entity_poly.pdbx_seq_one_letter_code
_entity_poly.pdbx_strand_id
1 'polypeptide(L)' 'MSGQQYLMYRLRLIGLVCIWLVTMVLVYLFWGQLGLIAKALLFVLWYAFLPTIGTLEQIVTPYEKYLKEGI' A
#
# COMPACT_ATOMS: atom_id res chain seq x y z
N MET A 1 1.13 -12.24 17.94
CA MET A 1 0.64 -10.84 17.98
C MET A 1 -0.59 -10.77 18.87
N SER A 2 -0.76 -9.74 19.71
CA SER A 2 -2.04 -9.53 20.41
C SER A 2 -3.09 -8.95 19.45
N GLY A 3 -4.39 -9.16 19.71
CA GLY A 3 -5.46 -8.67 18.81
C GLY A 3 -5.41 -7.16 18.55
N GLN A 4 -4.95 -6.38 19.53
CA GLN A 4 -4.76 -4.93 19.41
C GLN A 4 -3.60 -4.56 18.49
N GLN A 5 -2.49 -5.32 18.54
CA GLN A 5 -1.35 -5.16 17.64
C GLN A 5 -1.72 -5.51 16.19
N TYR A 6 -2.53 -6.56 16.00
CA TYR A 6 -3.04 -6.93 14.68
C TYR A 6 -3.94 -5.84 14.07
N LEU A 7 -4.82 -5.23 14.87
CA LEU A 7 -5.69 -4.15 14.42
C LEU A 7 -4.89 -2.91 14.02
N MET A 8 -3.87 -2.52 14.82
CA MET A 8 -2.93 -1.45 14.45
C MET A 8 -2.13 -1.78 13.18
N TYR A 9 -1.68 -3.02 13.02
CA TYR A 9 -0.96 -3.46 11.82
C TYR A 9 -1.86 -3.38 10.57
N ARG A 10 -3.10 -3.86 10.67
CA ARG A 10 -4.09 -3.78 9.59
C ARG A 10 -4.42 -2.33 9.23
N LEU A 11 -4.58 -1.45 10.22
CA LEU A 11 -4.76 -0.01 9.99
C LEU A 11 -3.57 0.64 9.30
N ARG A 12 -2.33 0.26 9.65
CA ARG A 12 -1.12 0.74 8.97
C ARG A 12 -1.07 0.27 7.51
N LEU A 13 -1.43 -0.99 7.24
CA LEU A 13 -1.52 -1.52 5.88
C LEU A 13 -2.57 -0.79 5.04
N ILE A 14 -3.76 -0.59 5.60
CA ILE A 14 -4.82 0.20 4.96
C ILE A 14 -4.32 1.63 4.70
N GLY A 15 -3.67 2.25 5.68
CA GLY A 15 -3.08 3.58 5.54
C GLY A 15 -2.05 3.66 4.41
N LEU A 16 -1.16 2.67 4.29
CA LEU A 16 -0.18 2.58 3.20
C LEU A 16 -0.86 2.48 1.83
N VAL A 17 -1.89 1.63 1.70
CA VAL A 17 -2.65 1.51 0.45
C VAL A 17 -3.39 2.82 0.12
N CYS A 18 -3.99 3.46 1.12
CA CYS A 18 -4.64 4.76 0.94
C CYS A 18 -3.65 5.85 0.48
N ILE A 19 -2.49 5.95 1.12
CA ILE A 19 -1.43 6.91 0.72
C ILE A 19 -1.00 6.63 -0.72
N TRP A 20 -0.78 5.36 -1.06
CA TRP A 20 -0.39 4.97 -2.42
C TRP A 20 -1.45 5.39 -3.46
N LEU A 21 -2.74 5.18 -3.16
CA LEU A 21 -3.84 5.63 -4.03
C LEU A 21 -3.89 7.16 -4.16
N VAL A 22 -3.72 7.91 -3.07
CA VAL A 22 -3.68 9.38 -3.10
C VAL A 22 -2.50 9.87 -3.93
N THR A 23 -1.31 9.29 -3.76
CA THR A 23 -0.15 9.59 -4.59
C THR A 23 -0.43 9.30 -6.06
N MET A 24 -1.15 8.22 -6.37
CA MET A 24 -1.58 7.87 -7.72
C MET A 24 -2.38 9.00 -8.38
N VAL A 25 -3.38 9.51 -7.65
CA VAL A 25 -4.25 10.60 -8.11
C VAL A 25 -3.46 11.90 -8.30
N LEU A 26 -2.56 12.23 -7.37
CA LEU A 26 -1.71 13.41 -7.48
C LEU A 26 -0.78 13.31 -8.69
N VAL A 27 -0.13 12.17 -8.90
CA VAL A 27 0.74 11.95 -10.05
C VAL A 27 -0.03 12.10 -11.36
N TYR A 28 -1.27 11.59 -11.42
CA TYR A 28 -2.13 11.77 -12.59
C TYR A 28 -2.47 13.25 -12.84
N LEU A 29 -2.88 13.99 -11.80
CA LEU A 29 -3.22 15.41 -11.90
C LEU A 29 -2.03 16.28 -12.33
N PHE A 30 -0.84 16.00 -11.82
CA PHE A 30 0.38 16.76 -12.11
C PHE A 30 1.20 16.17 -13.26
N TRP A 31 0.74 15.09 -13.91
CA TRP A 31 1.48 14.40 -14.97
C TRP A 31 1.87 15.33 -16.14
N GLY A 32 0.99 16.25 -16.50
CA GLY A 32 1.24 17.24 -17.56
C GLY A 32 2.32 18.25 -17.22
N GLN A 33 2.57 18.50 -15.93
CA GLN A 33 3.52 19.50 -15.42
C GLN A 33 4.89 18.89 -15.07
N LEU A 34 4.98 17.56 -15.02
CA LEU A 34 6.19 16.84 -14.66
C LEU A 34 7.13 16.68 -15.88
N GLY A 35 8.39 17.06 -15.71
CA GLY A 35 9.45 16.81 -16.69
C GLY A 35 9.74 15.31 -16.89
N LEU A 36 10.33 14.94 -18.02
CA LEU A 36 10.63 13.55 -18.40
C LEU A 36 11.42 12.78 -17.32
N ILE A 37 12.40 13.42 -16.69
CA ILE A 37 13.22 12.82 -15.62
C ILE A 37 12.37 12.51 -14.38
N ALA A 38 11.48 13.44 -14.00
CA ALA A 38 10.58 13.24 -12.85
C ALA A 38 9.59 12.10 -13.12
N LYS A 39 9.09 11.97 -14.35
CA LYS A 39 8.23 10.85 -14.78
C LYS A 39 8.94 9.51 -14.67
N ALA A 40 10.18 9.42 -15.14
CA ALA A 40 10.97 8.18 -15.06
C ALA A 40 11.25 7.78 -13.60
N LEU A 41 11.64 8.74 -12.74
CA LEU A 41 11.85 8.49 -11.32
C LEU A 41 10.57 8.05 -10.61
N LEU A 42 9.44 8.70 -10.91
CA LEU A 42 8.15 8.31 -10.36
C LEU A 42 7.76 6.90 -10.78
N PHE A 43 8.05 6.50 -12.01
CA PHE A 43 7.76 5.14 -12.49
C PHE A 43 8.56 4.08 -11.72
N VAL A 44 9.85 4.35 -11.47
CA VAL A 44 10.72 3.44 -10.69
C VAL A 44 10.25 3.35 -9.23
N LEU A 45 9.95 4.49 -8.60
CA LEU A 45 9.41 4.52 -7.24
C LEU A 45 8.08 3.78 -7.17
N TRP A 46 7.20 3.99 -8.13
CA TRP A 46 5.89 3.33 -8.17
C TRP A 46 6.04 1.82 -8.24
N TYR A 47 6.94 1.32 -9.09
CA TYR A 47 7.21 -0.12 -9.20
C TYR A 47 7.73 -0.70 -7.88
N ALA A 48 8.60 0.02 -7.17
CA ALA A 48 9.15 -0.43 -5.89
C ALA A 48 8.11 -0.43 -4.74
N PHE A 49 7.16 0.52 -4.78
CA PHE A 49 6.16 0.71 -3.72
C PHE A 49 4.78 0.10 -4.05
N LEU A 50 4.69 -0.73 -5.10
CA LEU A 50 3.45 -1.39 -5.48
C LEU A 50 2.98 -2.32 -4.35
N PRO A 51 1.78 -2.11 -3.77
CA PRO A 51 1.24 -3.05 -2.80
C PRO A 51 1.07 -4.43 -3.47
N THR A 52 1.67 -5.45 -2.87
CA THR A 52 1.61 -6.81 -3.40
C THR A 52 0.25 -7.43 -3.12
N ILE A 53 -0.11 -8.49 -3.87
CA ILE A 53 -1.34 -9.25 -3.65
C ILE A 53 -1.42 -9.76 -2.20
N GLY A 54 -0.30 -10.18 -1.61
CA GLY A 54 -0.24 -10.60 -0.21
C GLY A 54 -0.56 -9.47 0.78
N THR A 55 -0.20 -8.22 0.46
CA THR A 55 -0.55 -7.06 1.29
C THR A 55 -2.05 -6.80 1.28
N LEU A 56 -2.70 -6.97 0.13
CA LEU A 56 -4.16 -6.86 0.02
C LEU A 56 -4.87 -8.02 0.72
N GLU A 57 -4.35 -9.24 0.60
CA GLU A 57 -4.90 -10.41 1.28
C GLU A 57 -4.82 -10.27 2.79
N GLN A 58 -3.72 -9.74 3.34
CA GLN A 58 -3.58 -9.45 4.77
C GLN A 58 -4.54 -8.37 5.28
N ILE A 59 -4.98 -7.45 4.41
CA ILE A 59 -6.02 -6.46 4.73
C ILE A 59 -7.39 -7.12 4.84
N VAL A 60 -7.71 -8.13 4.02
CA VAL A 60 -9.05 -8.74 3.98
C VAL A 60 -9.16 -9.95 4.91
N THR A 61 -8.02 -10.60 5.23
CA THR A 61 -7.97 -11.78 6.09
C THR A 61 -8.50 -11.47 7.49
N PRO A 62 -9.42 -12.27 8.04
CA PRO A 62 -9.89 -12.10 9.42
C PRO A 62 -8.85 -12.58 10.45
N TYR A 63 -8.86 -12.00 11.64
CA TYR A 63 -7.92 -12.30 12.73
C TYR A 63 -7.86 -13.79 13.10
N GLU A 64 -8.99 -14.50 13.00
CA GLU A 64 -9.06 -15.94 13.28
C GLU A 64 -8.25 -16.78 12.28
N LYS A 65 -8.21 -16.34 11.01
CA LYS A 65 -7.41 -16.98 9.96
C LYS A 65 -5.93 -16.62 10.11
N TYR A 66 -5.64 -15.38 10.48
CA TYR A 66 -4.30 -14.92 10.87
C TYR A 66 -3.70 -15.77 12.01
N LEU A 67 -4.47 -16.05 13.06
CA LEU A 67 -4.03 -16.89 14.18
C LEU A 67 -3.78 -18.35 13.81
N LYS A 68 -4.52 -18.90 12.84
CA LYS A 68 -4.37 -20.30 12.39
C LYS A 68 -3.20 -20.49 11.43
N GLU A 69 -2.95 -19.51 10.57
CA GLU A 69 -1.95 -19.62 9.51
C GLU A 69 -0.59 -19.02 9.91
N GLY A 70 -0.51 -18.25 11.01
CA GLY A 70 0.76 -17.82 11.59
C GLY A 70 1.61 -16.94 10.66
N ILE A 71 0.95 -16.19 9.76
CA ILE A 71 1.59 -15.28 8.81
C ILE A 71 2.11 -14.02 9.53
#